data_AF-G4TZF8-F1
#
_entry.id   AF-G4TZF8-F1
#
_cell.length_a   1.000
_cell.length_b   1.000
_cell.length_c   1.000
_cell.angle_alpha   90.00
_cell.angle_beta   90.00
_cell.angle_gamma   90.00
#
_symmetry.space_group_name_H-M   'P 1'
#
loop_
_entity.id
_entity.type
_entity.pdbx_description
1 polymer ?
#
loop_
_entity_poly.entity_id
_entity_poly.type
_entity_poly.pdbx_seq_one_letter_code
_entity_poly.pdbx_strand_id
1 'polypeptide(L)'
;ALVLCQNQPEGRSLHGILTSTHAVFFFGTPHAGAEGVASLQALNRLLSIYIETNNQLLQHLGNNSRKLESIQQMYTQASAGLHNLYFYEEYATPLIGGQRLVIVPHHSAVVVGDPNALQVPLAADHVTMVKYPSKYAANYQTVLFYLQEEIKSATVTVEKWERVDAQIRASP
;
A
#
# COMPACT_ATOMS: atom_id res chain seq x y z
N ALA A 1 -3.57 -0.72 -10.40
CA ALA A 1 -3.55 -2.05 -11.05
C ALA A 1 -4.75 -2.89 -10.65
N LEU A 2 -4.98 -3.17 -9.36
CA LEU A 2 -6.06 -4.06 -8.90
C LEU A 2 -7.48 -3.62 -9.33
N VAL A 3 -7.79 -2.32 -9.25
CA VAL A 3 -9.04 -1.75 -9.79
C VAL A 3 -9.21 -2.02 -11.30
N LEU A 4 -8.12 -1.99 -12.07
CA LEU A 4 -8.16 -2.31 -13.50
C LEU A 4 -8.36 -3.81 -13.73
N CYS A 5 -7.90 -4.67 -12.81
CA CYS A 5 -8.07 -6.13 -12.89
C CYS A 5 -9.53 -6.53 -12.64
N GLN A 6 -10.18 -5.91 -11.65
CA GLN A 6 -11.59 -6.15 -11.33
C GLN A 6 -12.54 -5.74 -12.46
N ASN A 7 -12.21 -4.68 -13.19
CA ASN A 7 -13.06 -4.14 -14.26
C ASN A 7 -12.78 -4.76 -15.65
N GLN A 8 -12.01 -5.84 -15.75
CA GLN A 8 -11.76 -6.56 -17.01
C GLN A 8 -12.72 -7.76 -17.15
N PRO A 9 -13.14 -8.10 -18.38
CA PRO A 9 -13.84 -9.35 -18.65
C PRO A 9 -13.02 -10.55 -18.19
N GLU A 10 -13.67 -11.60 -17.66
CA GLU A 10 -13.01 -12.86 -17.31
C GLU A 10 -12.22 -13.41 -18.52
N GLY A 11 -10.95 -13.79 -18.30
CA GLY A 11 -10.09 -14.39 -19.34
C GLY A 11 -8.95 -13.51 -19.90
N ARG A 12 -8.70 -12.31 -19.38
CA ARG A 12 -7.49 -11.51 -19.70
C ARG A 12 -6.42 -11.55 -18.61
N SER A 13 -5.15 -11.37 -19.00
CA SER A 13 -3.95 -11.59 -18.17
C SER A 13 -3.91 -10.85 -16.83
N LEU A 14 -4.62 -9.73 -16.71
CA LEU A 14 -4.65 -8.92 -15.48
C LEU A 14 -5.54 -9.53 -14.39
N HIS A 15 -6.55 -10.33 -14.73
CA HIS A 15 -7.39 -11.01 -13.73
C HIS A 15 -6.55 -11.95 -12.84
N GLY A 16 -5.60 -12.65 -13.45
CA GLY A 16 -4.67 -13.53 -12.73
C GLY A 16 -3.79 -12.80 -11.71
N ILE A 17 -3.59 -11.48 -11.83
CA ILE A 17 -2.87 -10.70 -10.82
C ILE A 17 -3.71 -10.61 -9.55
N LEU A 18 -4.99 -10.26 -9.67
CA LEU A 18 -5.87 -10.15 -8.50
C LEU A 18 -6.06 -11.52 -7.84
N THR A 19 -6.33 -12.56 -8.62
CA THR A 19 -6.49 -13.93 -8.11
C THR A 19 -5.22 -14.49 -7.45
N SER A 20 -4.04 -14.11 -7.96
CA SER A 20 -2.74 -14.57 -7.43
C SER A 20 -2.15 -13.65 -6.37
N THR A 21 -2.85 -12.58 -5.97
CA THR A 21 -2.39 -11.68 -4.91
C THR A 21 -3.01 -12.13 -3.59
N HIS A 22 -2.20 -12.33 -2.55
CA HIS A 22 -2.68 -12.62 -1.20
C HIS A 22 -2.74 -11.35 -0.34
N ALA A 23 -1.65 -10.58 -0.35
CA ALA A 23 -1.47 -9.42 0.51
C ALA A 23 -0.83 -8.24 -0.24
N VAL A 24 -1.09 -7.02 0.21
CA VAL A 24 -0.50 -5.77 -0.30
C VAL A 24 0.05 -4.96 0.87
N PHE A 25 1.33 -4.57 0.76
CA PHE A 25 2.05 -3.83 1.78
C PHE A 25 2.27 -2.40 1.29
N PHE A 26 1.73 -1.44 2.03
CA PHE A 26 1.81 -0.03 1.77
C PHE A 26 2.78 0.63 2.75
N PHE A 27 3.68 1.48 2.26
CA PHE A 27 4.66 2.18 3.09
C PHE A 27 4.57 3.67 2.85
N GLY A 28 4.03 4.41 3.82
CA GLY A 28 3.91 5.87 3.74
C GLY A 28 3.14 6.33 2.50
N THR A 29 2.18 5.55 1.99
CA THR A 29 1.46 5.91 0.76
C THR A 29 0.29 6.83 1.08
N PRO A 30 0.19 8.03 0.48
CA PRO A 30 -0.94 8.92 0.70
C PRO A 30 -2.17 8.40 -0.05
N HIS A 31 -3.13 7.83 0.67
CA HIS A 31 -4.38 7.30 0.15
C HIS A 31 -5.53 8.31 0.17
N ALA A 32 -5.53 9.28 1.10
CA ALA A 32 -6.60 10.26 1.20
C ALA A 32 -6.55 11.25 0.02
N GLY A 33 -7.70 11.47 -0.65
CA GLY A 33 -7.85 12.35 -1.81
C GLY A 33 -7.74 13.84 -1.48
N ALA A 34 -8.85 14.59 -1.51
CA ALA A 34 -8.81 16.06 -1.37
C ALA A 34 -8.23 16.53 -0.03
N GLU A 35 -8.44 15.75 1.03
CA GLU A 35 -7.91 16.00 2.37
C GLU A 35 -6.40 15.70 2.47
N GLY A 36 -5.85 14.90 1.55
CA GLY A 36 -4.43 14.59 1.46
C GLY A 36 -3.62 15.58 0.64
N VAL A 37 -4.20 16.68 0.13
CA VAL A 37 -3.49 17.65 -0.71
C VAL A 37 -2.27 18.25 -0.01
N ALA A 38 -2.35 18.51 1.30
CA ALA A 38 -1.21 18.98 2.08
C ALA A 38 -0.10 17.91 2.17
N SER A 39 -0.46 16.64 2.34
CA SER A 39 0.46 15.51 2.33
C SER A 39 1.11 15.31 0.96
N LEU A 40 0.34 15.46 -0.11
CA LEU A 40 0.85 15.42 -1.49
C LEU A 40 1.84 16.56 -1.73
N GLN A 41 1.55 17.78 -1.26
CA GLN A 41 2.49 18.89 -1.35
C GLN A 41 3.77 18.65 -0.54
N ALA A 42 3.64 18.10 0.67
CA ALA A 42 4.78 17.73 1.52
C ALA A 42 5.63 16.66 0.85
N LEU A 43 4.99 15.62 0.31
CA LEU A 43 5.64 14.57 -0.45
C LEU A 43 6.31 15.13 -1.69
N ASN A 44 5.69 16.05 -2.43
CA ASN A 44 6.29 16.69 -3.59
C ASN A 44 7.57 17.46 -3.24
N ARG A 45 7.53 18.25 -2.15
CA ARG A 45 8.72 18.96 -1.67
C ARG A 45 9.84 17.99 -1.33
N LEU A 46 9.51 16.90 -0.66
CA LEU A 46 10.46 15.83 -0.34
C LEU A 46 11.01 15.15 -1.59
N LEU A 47 10.16 14.74 -2.53
CA LEU A 47 10.56 14.10 -3.77
C LEU A 47 11.47 14.98 -4.60
N SER A 48 11.23 16.30 -4.65
CA SER A 48 12.10 17.23 -5.38
C SER A 48 13.54 17.29 -4.85
N ILE A 49 13.75 16.87 -3.60
CA ILE A 49 15.07 16.81 -2.95
C ILE A 49 15.74 15.45 -3.16
N TYR A 50 14.95 14.36 -3.11
CA TYR A 50 15.48 12.99 -3.06
C TYR A 50 15.37 12.21 -4.39
N ILE A 51 14.57 12.67 -5.36
CA ILE A 51 14.33 12.02 -6.64
C ILE A 51 14.33 13.06 -7.76
N GLU A 52 15.07 12.83 -8.86
CA GLU A 52 14.89 13.59 -10.11
C GLU A 52 13.47 13.30 -10.66
N THR A 53 12.47 14.05 -10.18
CA THR A 53 11.06 13.72 -10.43
C THR A 53 10.49 14.54 -11.58
N ASN A 54 9.68 13.89 -12.44
CA ASN A 54 8.90 14.57 -13.47
C ASN A 54 7.71 15.32 -12.82
N ASN A 55 7.82 16.65 -12.72
CA ASN A 55 6.83 17.55 -12.13
C ASN A 55 5.41 17.41 -12.72
N GLN A 56 5.26 16.85 -13.92
CA GLN A 56 3.95 16.67 -14.57
C GLN A 56 3.06 15.63 -13.87
N LEU A 57 3.63 14.53 -13.37
CA LEU A 57 2.87 13.49 -12.66
C LEU A 57 2.18 14.05 -11.40
N LEU A 58 2.83 15.01 -10.76
CA LEU A 58 2.43 15.57 -9.46
C LEU A 58 1.33 16.64 -9.59
N GLN A 59 1.34 17.45 -10.67
CA GLN A 59 0.26 18.40 -10.97
C GLN A 59 -1.07 17.67 -11.26
N HIS A 60 -1.02 16.49 -11.87
CA HIS A 60 -2.21 15.68 -12.14
C HIS A 60 -2.78 15.01 -10.89
N LEU A 61 -1.97 14.74 -9.86
CA LEU A 61 -2.42 14.17 -8.58
C LEU A 61 -3.17 15.21 -7.73
N GLY A 62 -2.64 16.43 -7.64
CA GLY A 62 -3.28 17.52 -6.87
C GLY A 62 -4.61 18.01 -7.47
N ASN A 63 -4.70 18.12 -8.80
CA ASN A 63 -5.91 18.63 -9.48
C ASN A 63 -7.07 17.63 -9.55
N ASN A 64 -6.85 16.35 -9.24
CA ASN A 64 -7.82 15.27 -9.43
C ASN A 64 -8.19 14.55 -8.12
N SER A 65 -8.26 15.27 -7.00
CA SER A 65 -8.61 14.71 -5.68
C SER A 65 -9.88 13.83 -5.69
N ARG A 66 -10.94 14.27 -6.38
CA ARG A 66 -12.17 13.47 -6.56
C ARG A 66 -11.94 12.16 -7.32
N LYS A 67 -11.00 12.16 -8.27
CA LYS A 67 -10.60 10.94 -9.00
C LYS A 67 -9.80 10.01 -8.09
N LEU A 68 -8.95 10.55 -7.21
CA LEU A 68 -8.24 9.77 -6.20
C LEU A 68 -9.21 9.11 -5.20
N GLU A 69 -10.21 9.86 -4.71
CA GLU A 69 -11.29 9.30 -3.87
C GLU A 69 -12.05 8.17 -4.59
N SER A 70 -12.41 8.37 -5.86
CA SER A 70 -13.07 7.33 -6.65
C SER A 70 -12.19 6.09 -6.85
N ILE A 71 -10.89 6.28 -7.10
CA ILE A 71 -9.92 5.16 -7.20
C ILE A 71 -9.79 4.44 -5.87
N GLN A 72 -9.80 5.16 -4.75
CA GLN A 72 -9.71 4.57 -3.41
C GLN A 72 -10.95 3.72 -3.11
N GLN A 73 -12.15 4.23 -3.39
CA GLN A 73 -13.40 3.48 -3.21
C GLN A 73 -13.43 2.20 -4.05
N MET A 74 -13.03 2.29 -5.33
CA MET A 74 -12.92 1.12 -6.18
C MET A 74 -11.84 0.15 -5.68
N TYR A 75 -10.74 0.66 -5.12
CA TYR A 75 -9.69 -0.17 -4.55
C TYR A 75 -10.22 -0.98 -3.37
N THR A 76 -10.92 -0.37 -2.42
CA THR A 76 -11.50 -1.07 -1.25
C THR A 76 -12.41 -2.22 -1.68
N GLN A 77 -13.16 -2.05 -2.77
CA GLN A 77 -13.98 -3.12 -3.35
C GLN A 77 -13.12 -4.20 -4.01
N ALA A 78 -12.10 -3.81 -4.78
CA ALA A 78 -11.21 -4.74 -5.46
C ALA A 78 -10.36 -5.57 -4.49
N SER A 79 -9.95 -4.97 -3.38
CA SER A 79 -9.03 -5.54 -2.40
C SER A 79 -9.73 -6.23 -1.24
N ALA A 80 -11.06 -6.36 -1.26
CA ALA A 80 -11.84 -6.89 -0.13
C ALA A 80 -11.45 -8.32 0.29
N GLY A 81 -10.89 -9.12 -0.63
CA GLY A 81 -10.37 -10.46 -0.36
C GLY A 81 -8.85 -10.51 -0.11
N LEU A 82 -8.17 -9.37 -0.12
CA LEU A 82 -6.72 -9.26 0.07
C LEU A 82 -6.41 -8.80 1.50
N HIS A 83 -5.24 -9.20 2.00
CA HIS A 83 -4.73 -8.69 3.26
C HIS A 83 -3.97 -7.38 3.01
N ASN A 84 -4.51 -6.25 3.48
CA ASN A 84 -3.88 -4.95 3.31
C ASN A 84 -3.13 -4.55 4.58
N LEU A 85 -1.86 -4.21 4.44
CA LEU A 85 -1.00 -3.76 5.54
C LEU A 85 -0.51 -2.35 5.24
N TYR A 86 -0.80 -1.42 6.15
CA TYR A 86 -0.46 0.00 6.05
C TYR A 86 0.62 0.35 7.06
N PHE A 87 1.87 0.45 6.60
CA PHE A 87 2.99 0.95 7.38
C PHE A 87 3.07 2.47 7.24
N TYR A 88 3.15 3.19 8.36
CA TYR A 88 3.18 4.66 8.36
C TYR A 88 4.31 5.21 9.23
N GLU A 89 4.75 6.42 8.90
CA GLU A 89 5.82 7.11 9.62
C GLU A 89 5.33 7.63 10.98
N GLU A 90 6.15 7.48 12.01
CA GLU A 90 5.88 8.02 13.34
C GLU A 90 6.59 9.37 13.57
N TYR A 91 7.70 9.60 12.87
CA TYR A 91 8.53 10.80 13.06
C TYR A 91 8.41 11.78 11.91
N ALA A 92 8.42 13.07 12.25
CA ALA A 92 8.44 14.14 11.27
C ALA A 92 9.77 14.18 10.49
N THR A 93 9.67 14.20 9.17
CA THR A 93 10.81 14.32 8.26
C THR A 93 11.35 15.75 8.28
N PRO A 94 12.67 15.96 8.45
CA PRO A 94 13.30 17.27 8.25
C PRO A 94 13.22 17.73 6.79
N LEU A 95 12.80 18.97 6.57
CA LEU A 95 12.70 19.62 5.27
C LEU A 95 13.68 20.80 5.15
N ILE A 96 13.93 21.25 3.92
CA ILE A 96 14.70 22.48 3.66
C ILE A 96 14.05 23.65 4.39
N GLY A 97 14.87 24.47 5.05
CA GLY A 97 14.41 25.62 5.85
C GLY A 97 14.13 25.29 7.32
N GLY A 98 14.52 24.10 7.80
CA GLY A 98 14.45 23.74 9.23
C GLY A 98 13.07 23.30 9.71
N GLN A 99 12.08 23.23 8.82
CA GLN A 99 10.76 22.68 9.12
C GLN A 99 10.86 21.16 9.32
N ARG A 100 10.04 20.60 10.22
CA ARG A 100 9.83 19.15 10.33
C ARG A 100 8.35 18.87 10.13
N LEU A 101 8.05 17.90 9.27
CA LEU A 101 6.66 17.57 8.92
C LEU A 101 6.50 16.05 8.79
N VAL A 102 5.40 15.52 9.32
CA VAL A 102 4.93 14.18 8.97
C VAL A 102 4.41 14.25 7.53
N ILE A 103 5.09 13.58 6.61
CA ILE A 103 4.89 13.76 5.17
C ILE A 103 3.55 13.17 4.75
N VAL A 104 3.22 12.00 5.27
CA VAL A 104 1.92 11.35 5.11
C VAL A 104 1.32 11.07 6.49
N PRO A 105 0.43 11.96 6.97
CA PRO A 105 -0.30 11.78 8.21
C PRO A 105 -1.07 10.46 8.24
N HIS A 106 -1.29 9.91 9.43
CA HIS A 106 -1.97 8.62 9.63
C HIS A 106 -3.29 8.47 8.86
N HIS A 107 -4.17 9.48 8.90
CA HIS A 107 -5.46 9.44 8.20
C HIS A 107 -5.32 9.35 6.66
N SER A 108 -4.17 9.77 6.12
CA SER A 108 -3.83 9.65 4.70
C SER A 108 -3.07 8.35 4.43
N ALA A 109 -2.27 7.85 5.38
CA ALA A 109 -1.50 6.62 5.24
C ALA A 109 -2.34 5.33 5.29
N VAL A 110 -3.62 5.42 5.66
CA VAL A 110 -4.53 4.29 5.83
C VAL A 110 -5.80 4.52 5.02
N VAL A 111 -6.32 3.44 4.43
CA VAL A 111 -7.63 3.45 3.77
C VAL A 111 -8.73 3.21 4.80
N VAL A 112 -9.67 4.15 4.91
CA VAL A 112 -10.86 3.98 5.76
C VAL A 112 -11.82 2.98 5.12
N GLY A 113 -12.36 2.05 5.91
CA GLY A 113 -13.41 1.12 5.48
C GLY A 113 -12.95 -0.29 5.15
N ASP A 114 -11.65 -0.61 5.29
CA ASP A 114 -11.17 -1.99 5.34
C ASP A 114 -11.03 -2.44 6.80
N PRO A 115 -11.98 -3.22 7.35
CA PRO A 115 -11.93 -3.65 8.75
C PRO A 115 -10.85 -4.69 9.03
N ASN A 116 -10.30 -5.32 7.99
CA ASN A 116 -9.27 -6.36 8.11
C ASN A 116 -7.86 -5.82 7.89
N ALA A 117 -7.75 -4.54 7.53
CA ALA A 117 -6.48 -3.89 7.30
C ALA A 117 -5.65 -3.76 8.58
N LEU A 118 -4.38 -4.18 8.51
CA LEU A 118 -3.41 -3.93 9.57
C LEU A 118 -2.79 -2.55 9.39
N GLN A 119 -2.63 -1.83 10.50
CA GLN A 119 -2.03 -0.49 10.53
C GLN A 119 -0.85 -0.54 11.49
N VAL A 120 0.35 -0.30 10.98
CA VAL A 120 1.59 -0.54 11.70
C VAL A 120 2.47 0.72 11.70
N PRO A 121 2.69 1.37 12.85
CA PRO A 121 3.64 2.48 12.92
C PRO A 121 5.07 1.95 12.75
N LEU A 122 5.88 2.69 12.01
CA LEU A 122 7.34 2.50 11.96
C LEU A 122 8.00 3.69 12.64
N ALA A 123 8.86 3.41 13.62
CA ALA A 123 9.61 4.41 14.39
C ALA A 123 10.73 5.02 13.53
N ALA A 124 10.32 5.79 12.52
CA ALA A 124 11.14 6.39 11.49
C ALA A 124 10.39 7.55 10.83
N ASP A 125 11.14 8.36 10.09
CA ASP A 125 10.56 9.36 9.19
C ASP A 125 10.27 8.77 7.81
N HIS A 126 9.54 9.51 6.98
CA HIS A 126 9.18 9.10 5.63
C HIS A 126 10.35 8.61 4.77
N VAL A 127 11.53 9.24 4.92
CA VAL A 127 12.71 8.98 4.08
C VAL A 127 13.42 7.71 4.51
N THR A 128 13.33 7.37 5.79
CA THR A 128 14.11 6.31 6.43
C THR A 128 13.29 5.09 6.82
N MET A 129 11.95 5.14 6.78
CA MET A 129 11.08 4.06 7.25
C MET A 129 11.31 2.70 6.56
N VAL A 130 11.86 2.68 5.35
CA VAL A 130 12.26 1.46 4.62
C VAL A 130 13.78 1.29 4.46
N LYS A 131 14.58 2.13 5.12
CA LYS A 131 16.04 2.12 5.04
C LYS A 131 16.61 1.66 6.37
N TYR A 132 16.90 0.37 6.44
CA TYR A 132 17.33 -0.26 7.69
C TYR A 132 18.86 -0.26 7.80
N PRO A 133 19.44 0.16 8.95
CA PRO A 133 20.88 0.13 9.16
C PRO A 133 21.42 -1.30 9.29
N SER A 134 20.58 -2.25 9.70
CA SER A 134 20.91 -3.67 9.73
C SER A 134 19.63 -4.53 9.77
N LYS A 135 19.79 -5.84 9.57
CA LYS A 135 18.71 -6.82 9.78
C LYS A 135 18.22 -6.90 11.22
N TYR A 136 18.93 -6.33 12.20
CA TYR A 136 18.52 -6.33 13.62
C TYR A 136 17.76 -5.08 14.01
N ALA A 137 17.56 -4.13 13.09
CA ALA A 137 16.79 -2.92 13.34
C ALA A 137 15.33 -3.29 13.67
N ALA A 138 14.73 -2.59 14.64
CA ALA A 138 13.36 -2.86 15.10
C ALA A 138 12.35 -2.82 13.95
N ASN A 139 12.35 -1.75 13.14
CA ASN A 139 11.44 -1.64 12.00
C ASN A 139 11.68 -2.73 10.93
N TYR A 140 12.91 -3.20 10.74
CA TYR A 140 13.19 -4.32 9.83
C TYR A 140 12.55 -5.61 10.35
N GLN A 141 12.72 -5.90 11.64
CA GLN A 141 12.13 -7.07 12.29
C GLN A 141 10.61 -7.02 12.27
N THR A 142 10.00 -5.85 12.50
CA THR A 142 8.55 -5.65 12.38
C THR A 142 8.05 -5.97 10.97
N VAL A 143 8.67 -5.41 9.93
CA VAL A 143 8.24 -5.66 8.55
C VAL A 143 8.48 -7.11 8.15
N LEU A 144 9.61 -7.70 8.56
CA LEU A 144 9.92 -9.11 8.31
C LEU A 144 8.90 -10.03 8.96
N PHE A 145 8.49 -9.74 10.20
CA PHE A 145 7.47 -10.50 10.92
C PHE A 145 6.16 -10.57 10.11
N TYR A 146 5.61 -9.41 9.73
CA TYR A 146 4.36 -9.38 8.95
C TYR A 146 4.53 -10.04 7.59
N LEU A 147 5.66 -9.85 6.91
CA LEU A 147 5.94 -10.53 5.64
C LEU A 147 5.94 -12.06 5.80
N GLN A 148 6.54 -12.57 6.88
CA GLN A 148 6.56 -14.01 7.16
C GLN A 148 5.17 -14.56 7.51
N GLU A 149 4.36 -13.82 8.26
CA GLU A 149 2.99 -14.21 8.59
C GLU A 149 2.13 -14.30 7.32
N GLU A 150 2.20 -13.30 6.43
CA GLU A 150 1.46 -13.31 5.17
C GLU A 150 1.93 -14.41 4.22
N ILE A 151 3.24 -14.72 4.17
CA ILE A 151 3.74 -15.85 3.39
C ILE A 151 3.18 -17.18 3.90
N LYS A 152 3.22 -17.42 5.22
CA LYS A 152 2.67 -18.64 5.82
C LYS A 152 1.17 -18.78 5.52
N SER A 153 0.41 -17.69 5.70
CA SER A 153 -1.02 -17.63 5.41
C SER A 153 -1.31 -17.92 3.93
N ALA A 154 -0.53 -17.35 3.02
CA ALA A 154 -0.64 -17.60 1.59
C ALA A 154 -0.40 -19.07 1.23
N THR A 155 0.65 -19.70 1.76
CA THR A 155 0.97 -21.10 1.47
C THR A 155 -0.17 -22.04 1.87
N VAL A 156 -0.74 -21.86 3.07
CA VAL A 156 -1.89 -22.65 3.53
C VAL A 156 -3.09 -22.45 2.61
N THR A 157 -3.32 -21.22 2.15
CA THR A 157 -4.40 -20.89 1.24
C THR A 157 -4.21 -21.61 -0.11
N VAL A 158 -3.02 -21.52 -0.71
CA VAL A 158 -2.69 -22.19 -1.99
C VAL A 158 -2.84 -23.70 -1.89
N GLU A 159 -2.28 -24.34 -0.86
CA GLU A 159 -2.42 -25.79 -0.67
C GLU A 159 -3.88 -26.22 -0.55
N LYS A 160 -4.73 -25.41 0.12
CA LYS A 160 -6.16 -25.67 0.22
C LYS A 160 -6.83 -25.57 -1.15
N TRP A 161 -6.51 -24.54 -1.95
CA TRP A 161 -7.03 -24.40 -3.31
C TRP A 161 -6.64 -25.61 -4.17
N GLU A 162 -5.37 -26.01 -4.20
CA GLU A 162 -4.90 -27.15 -4.98
C GLU A 162 -5.62 -28.46 -4.62
N ARG A 163 -5.88 -28.69 -3.33
CA ARG A 163 -6.64 -29.87 -2.85
C ARG A 163 -8.10 -29.84 -3.31
N VAL A 164 -8.76 -28.69 -3.21
CA VAL A 164 -10.16 -28.52 -3.66
C VAL A 164 -10.24 -28.69 -5.18
N ASP A 165 -9.32 -28.08 -5.93
CA ASP A 165 -9.27 -28.18 -7.38
C ASP A 165 -9.04 -29.62 -7.85
N ALA A 166 -8.16 -30.36 -7.18
CA ALA A 166 -7.93 -31.78 -7.45
C ALA A 166 -9.18 -32.62 -7.16
N GLN A 167 -9.94 -32.34 -6.11
CA GLN A 167 -11.22 -33.01 -5.81
C GLN A 167 -12.31 -32.71 -6.84
N ILE A 168 -12.41 -31.47 -7.31
CA ILE A 168 -13.35 -31.08 -8.37
C ILE A 168 -13.01 -31.83 -9.67
N ARG A 169 -11.74 -31.88 -10.07
CA ARG A 169 -11.30 -32.60 -11.29
C ARG A 169 -11.44 -34.11 -11.19
N ALA A 170 -11.43 -34.68 -9.98
CA ALA A 170 -11.59 -36.11 -9.72
C ALA A 170 -13.05 -36.55 -9.56
N SER A 171 -14.00 -35.61 -9.54
CA SER A 171 -15.43 -35.92 -9.48
C SER A 171 -15.96 -36.21 -10.90
N PRO A 172 -16.70 -37.31 -11.10
CA PRO A 172 -17.13 -37.78 -12.43
C PRO A 172 -18.17 -36.89 -13.12
#